data_AF-A0A7L4QVJ6-F1
#
_entry.id   AF-A0A7L4QVJ6-F1
#
_cell.length_a   1.000
_cell.length_b   1.000
_cell.length_c   1.000
_cell.angle_alpha   90.00
_cell.angle_beta   90.00
_cell.angle_gamma   90.00
#
_symmetry.space_group_name_H-M   'P 1'
#
loop_
_entity.id
_entity.type
_entity.pdbx_description
1 polymer ?
#
loop_
_entity_poly.entity_id
_entity_poly.type
_entity_poly.pdbx_seq_one_letter_code
_entity_poly.pdbx_strand_id
1 'polypeptide(L)'
;MGCDSIENTLISTIYSLEPVMACITRFSPKKLVLLREEDAPEKKMEAERMLNETVGRVMDIETQLTSIYEVVKIAQDTAEIIEAENAQGRRVVVNISGGRKPQALGALFGCYARHKMVERIVYVTEEDGEVVDLPILNFGISKTKLMVLEELKKGDTSVKNLALKIGISRGMTYNHIRELREMGFIDPHQLEITSAGELAII
;
A
#
# COMPACT_ATOMS: atom_id res chain seq x y z
N MET A 1 32.14 1.60 17.56
CA MET A 1 30.75 1.91 17.17
C MET A 1 30.49 1.13 15.90
N GLY A 2 29.85 -0.03 16.00
CA GLY A 2 29.47 -0.79 14.81
C GLY A 2 28.43 0.02 14.05
N CYS A 3 28.59 0.16 12.73
CA CYS A 3 27.46 0.49 11.89
C CYS A 3 26.45 -0.65 12.07
N ASP A 4 25.38 -0.43 12.82
CA ASP A 4 24.19 -1.27 12.67
C ASP A 4 23.78 -1.12 11.21
N SER A 5 23.97 -2.19 10.43
CA SER A 5 23.60 -2.22 9.03
C SER A 5 22.09 -2.04 8.95
N ILE A 6 21.63 -0.97 8.30
CA ILE A 6 20.20 -0.73 8.10
C ILE A 6 19.59 -1.97 7.42
N GLU A 7 18.66 -2.62 8.11
CA GLU A 7 18.02 -3.84 7.65
C GLU A 7 16.92 -3.53 6.62
N ASN A 8 16.70 -4.48 5.71
CA ASN A 8 15.66 -4.37 4.69
C ASN A 8 14.53 -5.34 5.00
N THR A 9 13.29 -4.87 4.86
CA THR A 9 12.10 -5.72 4.78
C THR A 9 11.59 -5.75 3.34
N LEU A 10 11.36 -6.95 2.83
CA LEU A 10 10.66 -7.16 1.57
C LEU A 10 9.18 -7.45 1.87
N ILE A 11 8.28 -6.58 1.42
CA ILE A 11 6.84 -6.87 1.39
C ILE A 11 6.52 -7.39 0.00
N SER A 12 5.85 -8.53 -0.12
CA SER A 12 5.56 -9.11 -1.43
C SER A 12 4.16 -9.68 -1.50
N THR A 13 3.44 -9.36 -2.57
CA THR A 13 2.34 -10.22 -3.03
C THR A 13 2.91 -11.52 -3.58
N ILE A 14 2.15 -12.62 -3.53
CA ILE A 14 2.63 -13.94 -3.96
C ILE A 14 1.64 -14.66 -4.89
N TYR A 15 2.19 -15.26 -5.95
CA TYR A 15 1.51 -16.25 -6.78
C TYR A 15 2.42 -17.44 -7.14
N SER A 16 3.69 -17.16 -7.39
CA SER A 16 4.75 -18.15 -7.58
C SER A 16 6.02 -17.74 -6.82
N LEU A 17 7.00 -18.66 -6.78
CA LEU A 17 8.23 -18.52 -6.01
C LEU A 17 9.20 -17.51 -6.63
N GLU A 18 9.31 -17.52 -7.95
CA GLU A 18 10.39 -16.91 -8.71
C GLU A 18 10.48 -15.38 -8.52
N PRO A 19 9.38 -14.60 -8.62
CA PRO A 19 9.43 -13.15 -8.43
C PRO A 19 9.92 -12.76 -7.03
N VAL A 20 9.52 -13.53 -6.02
CA VAL A 20 9.90 -13.29 -4.63
C VAL A 20 11.39 -13.61 -4.45
N MET A 21 11.87 -14.73 -4.99
CA MET A 21 13.28 -15.12 -4.93
C MET A 21 14.22 -14.17 -5.67
N ALA A 22 13.80 -13.63 -6.81
CA ALA A 22 14.54 -12.59 -7.53
C ALA A 22 14.75 -11.35 -6.63
N CYS A 23 13.70 -10.92 -5.94
CA CYS A 23 13.77 -9.81 -4.99
C CYS A 23 14.63 -10.14 -3.76
N ILE A 24 14.49 -11.34 -3.19
CA ILE A 24 15.32 -11.78 -2.04
C ILE A 24 16.81 -11.74 -2.43
N THR A 25 17.17 -12.28 -3.60
CA THR A 25 18.56 -12.32 -4.06
C THR A 25 19.11 -10.90 -4.30
N ARG A 26 18.31 -10.03 -4.92
CA ARG A 26 18.73 -8.66 -5.27
C ARG A 26 18.83 -7.72 -4.06
N PHE A 27 17.93 -7.85 -3.09
CA PHE A 27 17.80 -6.91 -1.98
C PHE A 27 18.29 -7.43 -0.64
N SER A 28 18.58 -8.73 -0.55
CA SER A 28 19.05 -9.42 0.67
C SER A 28 18.28 -9.00 1.94
N PRO A 29 16.93 -9.08 1.94
CA PRO A 29 16.12 -8.68 3.07
C PRO A 29 16.37 -9.58 4.29
N LYS A 30 16.20 -9.00 5.49
CA LYS A 30 16.24 -9.74 6.77
C LYS A 30 14.87 -10.29 7.16
N LYS A 31 13.82 -9.67 6.63
CA LYS A 31 12.43 -10.08 6.82
C LYS A 31 11.68 -10.05 5.49
N LEU A 32 10.84 -11.05 5.28
CA LEU A 32 9.86 -11.12 4.21
C LEU A 32 8.46 -11.09 4.82
N VAL A 33 7.63 -10.15 4.39
CA VAL A 33 6.19 -10.13 4.70
C VAL A 33 5.42 -10.50 3.43
N LEU A 34 4.74 -11.64 3.45
CA LEU A 34 3.92 -12.13 2.34
C LEU A 34 2.48 -11.65 2.52
N LEU A 35 1.99 -10.92 1.52
CA LEU A 35 0.58 -10.54 1.40
C LEU A 35 -0.16 -11.65 0.62
N ARG A 36 -1.11 -12.32 1.28
CA ARG A 36 -1.99 -13.29 0.63
C ARG A 36 -3.40 -13.29 1.20
N GLU A 37 -4.31 -13.93 0.49
CA GLU A 37 -5.65 -14.22 0.96
C GLU A 37 -5.72 -15.44 1.89
N GLU A 38 -6.80 -15.53 2.68
CA GLU A 38 -7.09 -16.67 3.55
C GLU A 38 -7.33 -17.95 2.73
N ASP A 39 -8.22 -17.88 1.74
CA ASP A 39 -8.55 -18.98 0.82
C ASP A 39 -7.58 -19.08 -0.37
N ALA A 40 -6.27 -19.03 -0.09
CA ALA A 40 -5.26 -19.08 -1.13
C ALA A 40 -5.31 -20.46 -1.84
N PRO A 41 -5.27 -20.48 -3.19
CA PRO A 41 -5.23 -21.75 -3.93
C PRO A 41 -3.98 -22.55 -3.57
N GLU A 42 -4.06 -23.88 -3.66
CA GLU A 42 -2.97 -24.80 -3.28
C GLU A 42 -1.61 -24.41 -3.87
N LYS A 43 -1.58 -23.96 -5.14
CA LYS A 43 -0.36 -23.48 -5.80
C LYS A 43 0.33 -22.33 -5.06
N LYS A 44 -0.44 -21.38 -4.49
CA LYS A 44 0.11 -20.28 -3.68
C LYS A 44 0.67 -20.80 -2.35
N MET A 45 -0.08 -21.69 -1.70
CA MET A 45 0.33 -22.31 -0.44
C MET A 45 1.62 -23.13 -0.61
N GLU A 46 1.75 -23.84 -1.74
CA GLU A 46 2.96 -24.57 -2.08
C GLU A 46 4.14 -23.64 -2.35
N ALA A 47 3.94 -22.52 -3.05
CA ALA A 47 4.97 -21.50 -3.25
C ALA A 47 5.45 -20.91 -1.91
N GLU A 48 4.54 -20.61 -0.98
CA GLU A 48 4.87 -20.16 0.38
C GLU A 48 5.65 -21.21 1.17
N ARG A 49 5.24 -22.49 1.11
CA ARG A 49 5.96 -23.59 1.73
C ARG A 49 7.39 -23.70 1.20
N MET A 50 7.55 -23.66 -0.13
CA MET A 50 8.86 -23.72 -0.79
C MET A 50 9.75 -22.52 -0.43
N LEU A 51 9.18 -21.31 -0.32
CA LEU A 51 9.90 -20.14 0.19
C LEU A 51 10.45 -20.42 1.59
N ASN A 52 9.61 -20.90 2.49
CA ASN A 52 10.00 -21.14 3.87
C ASN A 52 11.08 -22.24 3.99
N GLU A 53 10.96 -23.31 3.21
CA GLU A 53 11.98 -24.38 3.15
C GLU A 53 13.32 -23.87 2.62
N THR A 54 13.30 -22.94 1.66
CA THR A 54 14.50 -22.44 0.99
C THR A 54 15.25 -21.38 1.79
N VAL A 55 14.53 -20.38 2.34
CA VAL A 55 15.15 -19.20 2.97
C VAL A 55 14.72 -18.93 4.41
N GLY A 56 13.75 -19.67 4.96
CA GLY A 56 13.24 -19.44 6.32
C GLY A 56 14.24 -19.72 7.44
N ARG A 57 15.40 -20.34 7.14
CA ARG A 57 16.50 -20.53 8.11
C ARG A 57 17.40 -19.30 8.26
N VAL A 58 17.38 -18.39 7.30
CA VAL A 58 18.32 -17.25 7.21
C VAL A 58 17.60 -15.89 7.20
N MET A 59 16.28 -15.90 7.15
CA MET A 59 15.41 -14.72 7.05
C MET A 59 14.08 -15.02 7.76
N ASP A 60 13.53 -14.03 8.45
CA ASP A 60 12.20 -14.14 9.05
C ASP A 60 11.13 -14.04 7.96
N ILE A 61 10.16 -14.96 7.98
CA ILE A 61 9.03 -14.94 7.04
C ILE A 61 7.74 -14.83 7.84
N GLU A 62 6.96 -13.82 7.51
CA GLU A 62 5.65 -13.58 8.07
C GLU A 62 4.62 -13.51 6.95
N THR A 63 3.42 -14.04 7.22
CA THR A 63 2.32 -14.01 6.28
C THR A 63 1.20 -13.15 6.85
N GLN A 64 0.89 -12.07 6.14
CA GLN A 64 -0.22 -11.18 6.47
C GLN A 64 -1.41 -11.46 5.55
N LEU A 65 -2.55 -11.75 6.15
CA LEU A 65 -3.79 -11.99 5.41
C LEU A 65 -4.42 -10.67 4.96
N THR A 66 -4.87 -10.62 3.71
CA THR A 66 -5.57 -9.47 3.10
C THR A 66 -6.66 -9.91 2.12
N SER A 67 -7.41 -8.96 1.56
CA SER A 67 -8.43 -9.24 0.56
C SER A 67 -7.83 -9.64 -0.81
N ILE A 68 -8.63 -10.30 -1.63
CA ILE A 68 -8.29 -10.57 -3.04
C ILE A 68 -8.73 -9.42 -3.95
N TYR A 69 -9.86 -8.77 -3.61
CA TYR A 69 -10.58 -7.87 -4.51
C TYR A 69 -10.86 -6.48 -3.92
N GLU A 70 -10.81 -6.31 -2.60
CA GLU A 70 -11.06 -5.01 -1.96
C GLU A 70 -9.78 -4.17 -1.94
N VAL A 71 -9.55 -3.42 -3.02
CA VAL A 71 -8.33 -2.63 -3.25
C VAL A 71 -8.01 -1.68 -2.10
N VAL A 72 -9.01 -1.01 -1.53
CA VAL A 72 -8.82 -0.07 -0.41
C VAL A 72 -8.34 -0.81 0.85
N LYS A 73 -8.91 -1.98 1.15
CA LYS A 73 -8.47 -2.82 2.27
C LYS A 73 -7.04 -3.31 2.05
N ILE A 74 -6.70 -3.78 0.86
CA ILE A 74 -5.34 -4.24 0.55
C ILE A 74 -4.32 -3.10 0.70
N ALA A 75 -4.67 -1.89 0.26
CA ALA A 75 -3.84 -0.71 0.42
C ALA A 75 -3.65 -0.33 1.89
N GLN A 76 -4.70 -0.42 2.70
CA GLN A 76 -4.65 -0.19 4.15
C GLN A 76 -3.73 -1.20 4.83
N ASP A 77 -3.95 -2.50 4.59
CA ASP A 77 -3.13 -3.58 5.14
C ASP A 77 -1.65 -3.41 4.75
N THR A 78 -1.39 -3.03 3.49
CA THR A 78 -0.02 -2.77 3.02
C THR A 78 0.60 -1.56 3.71
N ALA A 79 -0.14 -0.46 3.87
CA ALA A 79 0.34 0.74 4.54
C ALA A 79 0.67 0.48 6.02
N GLU A 80 -0.15 -0.32 6.72
CA GLU A 80 0.09 -0.71 8.11
C GLU A 80 1.38 -1.52 8.27
N ILE A 81 1.66 -2.44 7.34
CA ILE A 81 2.93 -3.19 7.34
C ILE A 81 4.11 -2.24 7.09
N ILE A 82 3.99 -1.33 6.12
CA ILE A 82 5.04 -0.33 5.82
C ILE A 82 5.34 0.50 7.08
N GLU A 83 4.31 0.98 7.77
CA GLU A 83 4.47 1.74 9.02
C GLU A 83 5.14 0.92 10.12
N ALA A 84 4.69 -0.31 10.34
CA ALA A 84 5.21 -1.19 11.38
C ALA A 84 6.71 -1.52 11.18
N GLU A 85 7.12 -1.73 9.92
CA GLU A 85 8.50 -2.03 9.57
C GLU A 85 9.39 -0.78 9.59
N ASN A 86 8.89 0.35 9.08
CA ASN A 86 9.60 1.63 9.14
C ASN A 86 9.77 2.10 10.60
N ALA A 87 8.81 1.84 11.50
CA ALA A 87 8.93 2.13 12.93
C ALA A 87 10.06 1.34 13.62
N GLN A 88 10.47 0.21 13.05
CA GLN A 88 11.63 -0.58 13.48
C GLN A 88 12.94 -0.08 12.86
N GLY A 89 12.91 1.02 12.08
CA GLY A 89 14.08 1.56 11.39
C GLY A 89 14.50 0.77 10.15
N ARG A 90 13.65 -0.13 9.65
CA ARG A 90 13.94 -0.93 8.45
C ARG A 90 13.61 -0.16 7.19
N ARG A 91 14.39 -0.40 6.13
CA ARG A 91 14.05 0.06 4.78
C ARG A 91 13.07 -0.89 4.14
N VAL A 92 12.03 -0.35 3.53
CA VAL A 92 10.94 -1.14 2.95
C VAL A 92 11.07 -1.19 1.43
N VAL A 93 11.17 -2.40 0.89
CA VAL A 93 11.05 -2.69 -0.54
C VAL A 93 9.76 -3.45 -0.75
N VAL A 94 8.95 -3.03 -1.73
CA VAL A 94 7.66 -3.67 -2.02
C VAL A 94 7.68 -4.29 -3.41
N ASN A 95 7.45 -5.60 -3.48
CA ASN A 95 7.28 -6.36 -4.71
C ASN A 95 5.80 -6.58 -5.01
N ILE A 96 5.32 -6.06 -6.15
CA ILE A 96 3.90 -6.17 -6.55
C ILE A 96 3.67 -7.18 -7.69
N SER A 97 4.66 -8.02 -8.00
CA SER A 97 4.60 -8.93 -9.16
C SER A 97 3.58 -10.07 -8.98
N GLY A 98 3.43 -10.54 -7.75
CA GLY A 98 2.58 -11.68 -7.44
C GLY A 98 1.11 -11.32 -7.21
N GLY A 99 0.27 -12.35 -7.15
CA GLY A 99 -1.13 -12.21 -6.78
C GLY A 99 -2.04 -11.79 -7.94
N ARG A 100 -3.31 -11.48 -7.61
CA ARG A 100 -4.25 -10.94 -8.58
C ARG A 100 -4.00 -9.44 -8.80
N LYS A 101 -4.37 -8.91 -9.96
CA LYS A 101 -4.21 -7.46 -10.27
C LYS A 101 -4.73 -6.53 -9.17
N PRO A 102 -5.89 -6.79 -8.52
CA PRO A 102 -6.35 -5.93 -7.42
C PRO A 102 -5.43 -5.97 -6.19
N GLN A 103 -4.81 -7.12 -5.89
CA GLN A 103 -3.80 -7.22 -4.82
C GLN A 103 -2.55 -6.42 -5.15
N ALA A 104 -2.00 -6.57 -6.36
CA ALA A 104 -0.83 -5.81 -6.81
C ALA A 104 -1.10 -4.29 -6.81
N LEU A 105 -2.25 -3.87 -7.32
CA LEU A 105 -2.66 -2.46 -7.33
C LEU A 105 -2.95 -1.93 -5.93
N GLY A 106 -3.62 -2.70 -5.06
CA GLY A 106 -3.83 -2.34 -3.66
C GLY A 106 -2.51 -2.12 -2.93
N ALA A 107 -1.56 -3.05 -3.07
CA ALA A 107 -0.23 -2.91 -2.50
C ALA A 107 0.50 -1.67 -3.02
N LEU A 108 0.42 -1.40 -4.32
CA LEU A 108 0.98 -0.18 -4.93
C LEU A 108 0.35 1.09 -4.35
N PHE A 109 -0.97 1.13 -4.17
CA PHE A 109 -1.64 2.29 -3.57
C PHE A 109 -1.29 2.47 -2.09
N GLY A 110 -1.11 1.38 -1.34
CA GLY A 110 -0.57 1.44 0.03
C GLY A 110 0.84 2.04 0.07
N CYS A 111 1.68 1.72 -0.93
CA CYS A 111 2.98 2.35 -1.08
C CYS A 111 2.86 3.87 -1.31
N TYR A 112 1.91 4.33 -2.13
CA TYR A 112 1.71 5.76 -2.38
C TYR A 112 1.19 6.51 -1.14
N ALA A 113 0.31 5.87 -0.36
CA ALA A 113 -0.15 6.37 0.93
C ALA A 113 1.02 6.57 1.92
N ARG A 114 2.06 5.73 1.84
CA ARG A 114 3.27 5.78 2.68
C ARG A 114 4.55 6.04 1.91
N HIS A 115 4.47 6.85 0.86
CA HIS A 115 5.57 7.07 -0.09
C HIS A 115 6.92 7.49 0.54
N LYS A 116 6.91 8.16 1.70
CA LYS A 116 8.14 8.57 2.40
C LYS A 116 8.83 7.45 3.18
N MET A 117 8.14 6.33 3.40
CA MET A 117 8.58 5.17 4.17
C MET A 117 8.98 3.99 3.28
N VAL A 118 8.78 4.11 1.97
CA VAL A 118 9.11 3.10 0.97
C VAL A 118 10.41 3.49 0.26
N GLU A 119 11.38 2.58 0.23
CA GLU A 119 12.64 2.79 -0.49
C GLU A 119 12.49 2.48 -1.98
N ARG A 120 11.83 1.35 -2.31
CA ARG A 120 11.60 0.91 -3.69
C ARG A 120 10.28 0.18 -3.83
N ILE A 121 9.65 0.34 -4.99
CA ILE A 121 8.52 -0.46 -5.44
C ILE A 121 8.97 -1.16 -6.71
N VAL A 122 8.79 -2.47 -6.80
CA VAL A 122 9.33 -3.27 -7.90
C VAL A 122 8.30 -4.21 -8.51
N TYR A 123 8.50 -4.47 -9.80
CA TYR A 123 7.84 -5.52 -10.56
C TYR A 123 8.91 -6.41 -11.19
N VAL A 124 8.68 -7.70 -11.20
CA VAL A 124 9.54 -8.73 -11.77
C VAL A 124 8.84 -9.26 -13.00
N THR A 125 9.49 -9.13 -14.16
CA THR A 125 8.97 -9.62 -15.43
C THR A 125 8.85 -11.15 -15.43
N GLU A 126 7.83 -11.67 -16.09
CA GLU A 126 7.59 -13.12 -16.15
C GLU A 126 8.56 -13.80 -17.12
N GLU A 127 9.05 -13.08 -18.13
CA GLU A 127 9.83 -13.61 -19.24
C GLU A 127 11.29 -13.92 -18.86
N ASP A 128 11.93 -13.01 -18.13
CA ASP A 128 13.37 -13.06 -17.84
C ASP A 128 13.72 -12.78 -16.37
N GLY A 129 12.73 -12.51 -15.51
CA GLY A 129 12.96 -12.27 -14.09
C GLY A 129 13.67 -10.94 -13.81
N GLU A 130 13.62 -9.99 -14.75
CA GLU A 130 14.15 -8.65 -14.58
C GLU A 130 13.36 -7.87 -13.53
N VAL A 131 14.07 -7.26 -12.58
CA VAL A 131 13.47 -6.41 -11.54
C VAL A 131 13.42 -4.96 -12.05
N VAL A 132 12.21 -4.53 -12.38
CA VAL A 132 11.86 -3.18 -12.86
C VAL A 132 11.45 -2.30 -11.68
N ASP A 133 12.02 -1.09 -11.61
CA ASP A 133 11.60 -0.09 -10.63
C ASP A 133 10.34 0.65 -11.08
N LEU A 134 9.36 0.70 -10.18
CA LEU A 134 8.15 1.49 -10.34
C LEU A 134 8.31 2.85 -9.64
N PRO A 135 7.67 3.90 -10.16
CA PRO A 135 7.76 5.23 -9.55
C PRO A 135 7.11 5.25 -8.18
N ILE A 136 7.73 5.95 -7.24
CA ILE A 136 7.14 6.24 -5.93
C ILE A 136 6.37 7.56 -6.04
N LEU A 137 5.04 7.47 -6.10
CA LEU A 137 4.14 8.62 -6.24
C LEU A 137 3.43 8.94 -4.91
N ASN A 138 2.70 10.05 -4.87
CA ASN A 138 1.80 10.41 -3.79
C ASN A 138 0.47 10.92 -4.36
N PHE A 139 -0.56 11.02 -3.51
CA PHE A 139 -1.90 11.46 -3.93
C PHE A 139 -2.05 12.98 -4.16
N GLY A 140 -1.01 13.78 -3.94
CA GLY A 140 -1.03 15.22 -4.22
C GLY A 140 -2.03 16.02 -3.40
N ILE A 141 -2.44 15.51 -2.22
CA ILE A 141 -3.50 16.11 -1.40
C ILE A 141 -2.95 16.99 -0.27
N SER A 142 -3.53 18.18 -0.11
CA SER A 142 -3.20 19.08 1.01
C SER A 142 -3.88 18.64 2.30
N LYS A 143 -3.31 18.96 3.47
CA LYS A 143 -3.88 18.64 4.79
C LYS A 143 -5.35 19.04 4.96
N THR A 144 -5.74 20.24 4.53
CA THR A 144 -7.13 20.70 4.66
C THR A 144 -8.11 19.90 3.80
N LYS A 145 -7.70 19.52 2.58
CA LYS A 145 -8.47 18.63 1.71
C LYS A 145 -8.60 17.22 2.30
N LEU A 146 -7.53 16.72 2.93
CA LEU A 146 -7.55 15.44 3.64
C LEU A 146 -8.59 15.45 4.77
N MET A 147 -8.62 16.51 5.58
CA MET A 147 -9.64 16.69 6.63
C MET A 147 -11.08 16.70 6.08
N VAL A 148 -11.29 17.24 4.87
CA VAL A 148 -12.60 17.15 4.19
C VAL A 148 -12.96 15.69 3.92
N LEU A 149 -12.04 14.93 3.32
CA LEU A 149 -12.28 13.51 3.01
C LEU A 149 -12.51 12.68 4.28
N GLU A 150 -11.76 12.93 5.36
CA GLU A 150 -11.93 12.25 6.65
C GLU A 150 -13.31 12.48 7.25
N GLU A 151 -13.84 13.71 7.24
CA GLU A 151 -15.19 13.98 7.74
C GLU A 151 -16.28 13.42 6.83
N LEU A 152 -16.08 13.41 5.50
CA LEU A 152 -16.98 12.72 4.58
C LEU A 152 -17.04 11.21 4.86
N LYS A 153 -15.87 10.58 5.10
CA LYS A 153 -15.79 9.15 5.47
C LYS A 153 -16.52 8.84 6.77
N LYS A 154 -16.60 9.80 7.70
CA LYS A 154 -17.39 9.69 8.95
C LYS A 154 -18.90 9.90 8.74
N GLY A 155 -19.34 10.20 7.51
CA GLY A 155 -20.74 10.33 7.14
C GLY A 155 -21.30 11.76 7.13
N ASP A 156 -20.47 12.80 7.22
CA ASP A 156 -20.97 14.16 7.03
C ASP A 156 -21.35 14.41 5.57
N THR A 157 -22.58 14.86 5.35
CA THR A 157 -23.12 15.16 4.01
C THR A 157 -23.46 16.64 3.82
N SER A 158 -22.97 17.51 4.72
CA SER A 158 -23.32 18.94 4.74
C SER A 158 -22.07 19.82 4.68
N VAL A 159 -21.98 20.65 3.65
CA VAL A 159 -20.91 21.66 3.48
C VAL A 159 -20.82 22.59 4.68
N LYS A 160 -21.96 22.94 5.29
CA LYS A 160 -21.99 23.76 6.51
C LYS A 160 -21.31 23.05 7.68
N ASN A 161 -21.58 21.75 7.87
CA ASN A 161 -21.01 20.98 8.97
C ASN A 161 -19.51 20.77 8.75
N LEU A 162 -19.11 20.43 7.53
CA LEU A 162 -17.69 20.31 7.15
C LEU A 162 -16.92 21.61 7.44
N ALA A 163 -17.46 22.77 7.04
CA ALA A 163 -16.84 24.06 7.31
C ALA A 163 -16.63 24.32 8.81
N LEU A 164 -17.64 24.01 9.63
CA LEU A 164 -17.58 24.18 11.09
C LEU A 164 -16.57 23.25 11.74
N LYS A 165 -16.57 21.96 11.38
CA LYS A 165 -15.68 20.96 11.98
C LYS A 165 -14.21 21.17 11.62
N ILE A 166 -13.95 21.55 10.37
CA ILE A 166 -12.59 21.78 9.86
C ILE A 166 -12.08 23.18 10.26
N GLY A 167 -12.98 24.10 10.62
CA GLY A 167 -12.62 25.47 11.01
C GLY A 167 -12.26 26.36 9.82
N ILE A 168 -12.92 26.18 8.67
CA ILE A 168 -12.70 26.97 7.45
C ILE A 168 -13.99 27.66 7.00
N SER A 169 -13.87 28.69 6.15
CA SER A 169 -15.04 29.37 5.58
C SER A 169 -15.82 28.44 4.64
N ARG A 170 -17.14 28.63 4.53
CA ARG A 170 -17.97 27.87 3.58
C ARG A 170 -17.47 27.99 2.14
N GLY A 171 -17.00 29.18 1.75
CA GLY A 171 -16.43 29.40 0.41
C GLY A 171 -15.20 28.54 0.15
N MET A 172 -14.29 28.43 1.13
CA MET A 172 -13.14 27.51 1.03
C MET A 172 -13.59 26.04 0.99
N THR A 173 -14.59 25.65 1.78
CA THR A 173 -15.14 24.29 1.74
C THR A 173 -15.68 23.95 0.36
N TYR A 174 -16.48 24.83 -0.26
CA TYR A 174 -16.96 24.64 -1.64
C TYR A 174 -15.81 24.52 -2.65
N ASN A 175 -14.79 25.36 -2.53
CA ASN A 175 -13.63 25.29 -3.43
C ASN A 175 -12.86 23.97 -3.27
N HIS A 176 -12.61 23.53 -2.03
CA HIS A 176 -11.97 22.25 -1.79
C HIS A 176 -12.80 21.06 -2.29
N ILE A 177 -14.12 21.06 -2.11
CA ILE A 177 -14.99 20.01 -2.65
C ILE A 177 -14.90 19.99 -4.18
N ARG A 178 -14.90 21.14 -4.85
CA ARG A 178 -14.73 21.23 -6.30
C ARG A 178 -13.39 20.63 -6.75
N GLU A 179 -12.29 21.03 -6.12
CA GLU A 179 -10.95 20.50 -6.44
C GLU A 179 -10.86 18.99 -6.18
N LEU A 180 -11.44 18.52 -5.06
CA LEU A 180 -11.48 17.09 -4.73
C LEU A 180 -12.30 16.27 -5.74
N ARG A 181 -13.36 16.85 -6.33
CA ARG A 181 -14.10 16.24 -7.45
C ARG A 181 -13.27 16.17 -8.72
N GLU A 182 -12.57 17.26 -9.06
CA GLU A 182 -11.67 17.30 -10.22
C GLU A 182 -10.53 16.27 -10.09
N MET A 183 -10.08 16.00 -8.87
CA MET A 183 -9.09 14.96 -8.55
C MET A 183 -9.68 13.54 -8.51
N GLY A 184 -11.01 13.40 -8.55
CA GLY A 184 -11.71 12.11 -8.48
C GLY A 184 -11.83 11.51 -7.07
N PHE A 185 -11.56 12.28 -6.01
CA PHE A 185 -11.65 11.84 -4.60
C PHE A 185 -13.06 11.98 -4.01
N ILE A 186 -13.90 12.83 -4.60
CA ILE A 186 -15.33 12.97 -4.27
C ILE A 186 -16.14 12.73 -5.54
N ASP A 187 -17.30 12.09 -5.40
CA ASP A 187 -18.24 11.88 -6.50
C ASP A 187 -18.60 13.21 -7.21
N PRO A 188 -18.65 13.22 -8.56
CA PRO A 188 -18.92 14.45 -9.32
C PRO A 188 -20.30 15.07 -9.02
N HIS A 189 -21.28 14.27 -8.57
CA HIS A 189 -22.66 14.67 -8.39
C HIS A 189 -23.11 14.63 -6.93
N GLN A 190 -22.57 13.71 -6.14
CA GLN A 190 -22.90 13.49 -4.74
C GLN A 190 -21.80 14.05 -3.84
N LEU A 191 -22.13 14.27 -2.56
CA LEU A 191 -21.13 14.67 -1.56
C LEU A 191 -20.67 13.41 -0.81
N GLU A 192 -20.10 12.49 -1.59
CA GLU A 192 -19.67 11.17 -1.14
C GLU A 192 -18.23 10.93 -1.58
N ILE A 193 -17.48 10.23 -0.74
CA ILE A 193 -16.09 9.88 -1.02
C ILE A 193 -16.03 8.72 -2.02
N THR A 194 -15.07 8.76 -2.94
CA THR A 194 -14.81 7.65 -3.86
C THR A 194 -13.76 6.70 -3.26
N SER A 195 -13.57 5.53 -3.85
CA SER A 195 -12.43 4.66 -3.46
C SER A 195 -11.07 5.35 -3.60
N ALA A 196 -10.90 6.27 -4.56
CA ALA A 196 -9.66 7.05 -4.68
C ALA A 196 -9.51 8.03 -3.50
N GLY A 197 -10.61 8.63 -3.05
CA GLY A 197 -10.61 9.45 -1.83
C GLY A 197 -10.30 8.63 -0.59
N GLU A 198 -10.84 7.41 -0.48
CA GLU A 198 -10.52 6.51 0.63
C GLU A 198 -9.03 6.14 0.67
N LEU A 199 -8.44 5.84 -0.49
CA LEU A 199 -7.00 5.58 -0.62
C LEU A 199 -6.15 6.79 -0.19
N ALA A 200 -6.61 8.01 -0.47
CA ALA A 200 -5.89 9.22 -0.09
C ALA A 200 -5.92 9.51 1.42
N ILE A 201 -6.87 8.92 2.17
CA ILE A 201 -6.97 9.05 3.64
C ILE A 201 -6.02 8.09 4.36
N ILE A 202 -5.65 6.98 3.72
CA ILE A 202 -4.73 6.00 4.30
C ILE A 202 -3.46 6.74 4.69
#